data_AF-A0A857DDB6-F1
#
_entry.id   AF-A0A857DDB6-F1
#
_cell.length_a   1.000
_cell.length_b   1.000
_cell.length_c   1.000
_cell.angle_alpha   90.00
_cell.angle_beta   90.00
_cell.angle_gamma   90.00
#
_symmetry.space_group_name_H-M   'P 1'
#
loop_
_entity.id
_entity.type
_entity.pdbx_description
1 polymer ?
#
loop_
_entity_poly.entity_id
_entity_poly.type
_entity_poly.pdbx_seq_one_letter_code
_entity_poly.pdbx_strand_id
1 'polypeptide(L)' 'MKNNNKVSIACQECKKKNYTKNKSLGSDKRIVIKKHCPHCKVHTVHKEEV' A
#
# COMPACT_ATOMS: atom_id res chain seq x y z
N MET A 1 -19.63 -6.82 13.28
CA MET A 1 -18.40 -7.52 12.85
C MET A 1 -17.54 -6.50 12.09
N LYS A 2 -16.43 -6.03 12.66
CA LYS A 2 -15.57 -5.03 12.00
C LYS A 2 -14.76 -5.73 10.91
N ASN A 3 -15.17 -5.63 9.65
CA ASN A 3 -14.36 -6.03 8.49
C ASN A 3 -13.12 -5.13 8.46
N ASN A 4 -12.04 -5.59 9.09
CA ASN A 4 -10.77 -4.89 9.10
C ASN A 4 -10.10 -5.19 7.76
N ASN A 5 -10.50 -4.49 6.71
CA ASN A 5 -9.99 -4.66 5.35
C ASN A 5 -8.58 -4.06 5.24
N LYS A 6 -7.63 -4.66 5.96
CA LYS A 6 -6.23 -4.28 5.96
C LYS A 6 -5.60 -4.76 4.66
N VAL A 7 -5.22 -3.82 3.81
CA VAL A 7 -4.49 -4.08 2.58
C VAL A 7 -3.04 -3.66 2.74
N SER A 8 -2.15 -4.48 2.22
CA SER A 8 -0.71 -4.20 2.22
C SER A 8 -0.34 -3.50 0.92
N ILE A 9 0.49 -2.47 1.04
CA ILE A 9 0.95 -1.66 -0.08
C ILE A 9 2.45 -1.93 -0.26
N ALA A 10 2.80 -2.42 -1.44
CA ALA A 10 4.15 -2.76 -1.84
C ALA A 10 4.78 -1.63 -2.66
N CYS A 11 6.07 -1.35 -2.41
CA CYS A 11 6.86 -0.43 -3.21
C CYS A 11 7.04 -0.99 -4.64
N GLN A 12 6.86 -0.17 -5.68
CA GLN A 12 7.06 -0.61 -7.07
C GLN A 12 8.51 -0.97 -7.40
N GLU A 13 9.49 -0.37 -6.73
CA GLU A 13 10.92 -0.59 -7.03
C GLU A 13 11.48 -1.82 -6.31
N CYS A 14 11.29 -1.90 -4.99
CA CYS A 14 11.83 -3.02 -4.20
C CYS A 14 10.84 -4.15 -3.94
N LYS A 15 9.58 -4.02 -4.39
CA LYS A 15 8.48 -5.00 -4.21
C LYS A 15 8.23 -5.42 -2.75
N LYS A 16 8.74 -4.66 -1.78
CA LYS A 16 8.51 -4.91 -0.36
C LYS A 16 7.23 -4.23 0.12
N LYS A 17 6.48 -4.96 0.94
CA LYS A 17 5.32 -4.48 1.69
C LYS A 17 5.81 -3.57 2.81
N ASN A 18 5.77 -2.26 2.59
CA ASN A 18 6.26 -1.27 3.56
C ASN A 18 5.14 -0.69 4.42
N TYR A 19 3.90 -0.67 3.92
CA TYR A 19 2.78 -0.01 4.57
C TYR A 19 1.54 -0.87 4.55
N THR A 20 0.79 -0.88 5.65
CA THR A 20 -0.55 -1.47 5.74
C THR A 20 -1.56 -0.34 5.89
N LYS A 21 -2.63 -0.38 5.11
CA LYS A 21 -3.73 0.59 5.18
C LYS A 21 -5.06 -0.13 5.28
N ASN A 22 -6.00 0.48 5.96
CA ASN A 22 -7.38 -0.01 5.96
C ASN A 22 -8.07 0.54 4.70
N LYS A 23 -8.46 -0.36 3.80
CA LYS A 23 -9.30 -0.03 2.65
C LYS A 23 -10.74 0.11 3.13
N SER A 24 -11.38 1.23 2.83
CA SER A 24 -12.82 1.35 3.06
C SER A 24 -13.55 0.43 2.06
N LEU A 25 -14.56 -0.29 2.53
CA LEU A 25 -15.26 -1.34 1.76
C LEU A 25 -16.07 -0.83 0.55
N GLY A 26 -16.00 0.47 0.20
CA GLY A 26 -16.73 1.07 -0.92
C GLY A 26 -15.85 1.59 -2.05
N SER A 27 -14.53 1.37 -2.01
CA SER A 27 -13.62 1.85 -3.04
C SER A 27 -12.98 0.67 -3.80
N ASP A 28 -13.54 0.31 -4.96
CA ASP A 28 -12.97 -0.64 -5.93
C ASP A 28 -11.61 -0.22 -6.51
N LYS A 29 -11.21 1.04 -6.27
CA LYS A 29 -9.96 1.58 -6.78
C LYS A 29 -8.76 0.97 -6.03
N ARG A 30 -7.79 0.45 -6.78
CA ARG A 30 -6.49 0.00 -6.26
C ARG A 30 -5.81 1.17 -5.54
N ILE A 31 -5.32 0.94 -4.32
CA ILE A 31 -4.64 1.99 -3.55
C ILE A 31 -3.25 2.23 -4.15
N VAL A 32 -2.99 3.48 -4.56
CA VAL A 32 -1.70 3.93 -5.07
C VAL A 32 -1.27 5.16 -4.27
N ILE A 33 -0.15 5.07 -3.54
CA ILE A 33 0.37 6.17 -2.72
C ILE A 33 1.83 6.44 -3.09
N LYS A 34 2.21 7.71 -3.21
CA LYS A 34 3.63 8.09 -3.26
C LYS A 34 4.11 8.30 -1.84
N LYS A 35 5.02 7.45 -1.37
CA LYS A 35 5.57 7.55 -0.02
C LYS A 35 7.04 7.17 -0.01
N HIS A 36 7.77 7.67 0.98
CA HIS A 36 9.15 7.27 1.21
C HIS A 36 9.26 5.75 1.40
N CYS A 37 10.10 5.10 0.61
CA CYS A 37 10.45 3.71 0.80
C CYS A 37 11.70 3.65 1.70
N PRO A 38 11.62 3.16 2.95
CA PRO A 38 12.80 3.05 3.82
C PRO A 38 13.90 2.15 3.25
N HIS A 39 13.54 1.18 2.40
CA HIS A 39 14.48 0.28 1.73
C HIS A 39 15.23 0.93 0.59
N CYS A 40 14.53 1.71 -0.25
CA CYS A 40 15.14 2.42 -1.37
C CYS A 40 15.72 3.77 -0.95
N LYS A 41 15.35 4.27 0.24
CA LYS A 41 15.66 5.62 0.76
C LYS A 41 15.19 6.76 -0.15
N VAL A 42 14.21 6.51 -1.01
CA VAL A 42 13.65 7.50 -1.95
C VAL A 42 12.12 7.47 -1.92
N HIS A 43 11.49 8.52 -2.46
CA HIS A 43 10.02 8.59 -2.57
C HIS A 43 9.53 7.82 -3.78
N THR A 44 8.84 6.70 -3.53
CA THR A 44 8.41 5.78 -4.58
C THR A 44 6.91 5.60 -4.58
N VAL A 45 6.39 5.13 -5.71
CA VAL A 45 5.00 4.72 -5.82
C VAL A 45 4.85 3.36 -5.12
N HIS A 46 4.03 3.32 -4.09
CA HIS A 46 3.58 2.10 -3.45
C HIS A 46 2.16 1.77 -3.95
N LYS A 47 1.94 0.53 -4.40
CA LYS A 47 0.66 0.03 -4.91
C LYS A 47 0.15 -1.12 -4.02
N GLU A 48 -1.16 -1.22 -3.89
CA GLU A 48 -1.83 -2.37 -3.27
C GLU A 48 -1.35 -3.66 -3.94
N GLU A 49 -0.73 -4.55 -3.15
CA GLU A 49 -0.50 -5.92 -3.57
C GLU A 49 -1.74 -6.70 -3.14
N VAL A 50 -2.55 -7.08 -4.14
CA VAL A 50 -3.68 -8.01 -4.00
C VAL A 50 -3.17 -9.42 -3.78
#